data_AF-A0A2A5DF27-F1
#
_entry.id   AF-A0A2A5DF27-F1
#
_cell.length_a   1.000
_cell.length_b   1.000
_cell.length_c   1.000
_cell.angle_alpha   90.00
_cell.angle_beta   90.00
_cell.angle_gamma   90.00
#
_symmetry.space_group_name_H-M   'P 1'
#
loop_
_entity.id
_entity.type
_entity.pdbx_description
1 polymer ?
#
loop_
_entity_poly.entity_id
_entity_poly.type
_entity_poly.pdbx_seq_one_letter_code
_entity_poly.pdbx_strand_id
1 'polypeptide(L)'
;MPSDITLLHSSTEALAASEDAVHMLEQKERIQRAVINEDPAQVLDTSKAFLETVFKTILQDREEGAEMPSTFTQLFRAVSNSMPMSQDAGVADSLGKMASSIVHHVGELRNAYGATSHGDDGYHACPVEMNDAHMVVQFVDGLAGFVLKKHRNSANPEIAARIHYNDHSDFNEYWDEQYEGYELPFSSTDKSVIPASELLFKTDLNGYREALLQFRASEEEDGEDEE
;
A
#
# COMPACT_ATOMS: atom_id res chain seq x y z
N MET A 1 17.54 9.96 24.76
CA MET A 1 17.05 9.44 23.48
C MET A 1 15.55 9.49 23.55
N PRO A 2 14.83 10.29 22.75
CA PRO A 2 13.40 10.10 22.64
C PRO A 2 13.21 8.70 22.06
N SER A 3 12.45 7.89 22.79
CA SER A 3 12.03 6.55 22.41
C SER A 3 11.49 6.56 20.97
N ASP A 4 12.00 5.67 20.12
CA ASP A 4 11.46 5.40 18.78
C ASP A 4 10.01 4.90 18.90
N ILE A 5 9.07 5.83 19.08
CA ILE A 5 7.66 5.55 18.86
C ILE A 5 7.57 5.26 17.38
N THR A 6 7.39 3.99 17.03
CA THR A 6 7.20 3.54 15.65
C THR A 6 5.83 4.04 15.18
N LEU A 7 5.77 5.31 14.82
CA LEU A 7 4.60 5.93 14.22
C LEU A 7 4.39 5.31 12.83
N LEU A 8 3.13 5.10 12.45
CA LEU A 8 2.75 4.49 11.18
C LEU A 8 3.11 2.99 11.06
N HIS A 9 2.92 2.21 12.13
CA HIS A 9 3.29 0.80 12.17
C HIS A 9 2.59 -0.04 11.08
N SER A 10 1.27 0.13 10.92
CA SER A 10 0.45 -0.70 10.04
C SER A 10 0.85 -0.54 8.58
N SER A 11 1.07 0.70 8.16
CA SER A 11 1.55 1.01 6.81
C SER A 11 3.04 0.68 6.63
N THR A 12 3.84 0.66 7.69
CA THR A 12 5.24 0.19 7.62
C THR A 12 5.31 -1.29 7.33
N GLU A 13 4.53 -2.07 8.08
CA GLU A 13 4.43 -3.51 7.86
C GLU A 13 3.91 -3.81 6.44
N ALA A 14 2.87 -3.09 5.99
CA ALA A 14 2.32 -3.28 4.65
C ALA A 14 3.33 -2.97 3.52
N LEU A 15 4.28 -2.05 3.76
CA LEU A 15 5.31 -1.62 2.80
C LEU A 15 6.65 -2.33 2.95
N ALA A 16 6.81 -3.23 3.92
CA ALA A 16 8.10 -3.86 4.23
C ALA A 16 8.71 -4.63 3.04
N ALA A 17 7.89 -5.00 2.06
CA ALA A 17 8.28 -5.73 0.86
C ALA A 17 8.44 -4.84 -0.39
N SER A 18 8.17 -3.53 -0.28
CA SER A 18 8.07 -2.58 -1.41
C SER A 18 9.15 -1.50 -1.30
N GLU A 19 10.43 -1.90 -1.34
CA GLU A 19 11.57 -0.98 -1.24
C GLU A 19 11.57 0.11 -2.32
N ASP A 20 10.96 -0.17 -3.47
CA ASP A 20 10.83 0.75 -4.61
C ASP A 20 9.72 1.81 -4.44
N ALA A 21 8.91 1.74 -3.37
CA ALA A 21 7.83 2.69 -3.09
C ALA A 21 8.36 4.02 -2.50
N VAL A 22 9.42 4.58 -3.11
CA VAL A 22 10.18 5.75 -2.63
C VAL A 22 9.26 6.90 -2.23
N HIS A 23 8.31 7.25 -3.09
CA HIS A 23 7.42 8.37 -2.82
C HIS A 23 6.48 8.12 -1.63
N MET A 24 6.04 6.88 -1.41
CA MET A 24 5.21 6.55 -0.24
C MET A 24 6.02 6.61 1.06
N LEU A 25 7.27 6.13 1.03
CA LEU A 25 8.19 6.24 2.16
C LEU A 25 8.49 7.71 2.51
N GLU A 26 8.70 8.56 1.50
CA GLU A 26 8.86 10.00 1.69
C GLU A 26 7.63 10.65 2.34
N GLN A 27 6.40 10.29 1.92
CA GLN A 27 5.17 10.84 2.53
C GLN A 27 5.03 10.43 4.00
N LYS A 28 5.42 9.21 4.35
CA LYS A 28 5.44 8.76 5.75
C LYS A 28 6.44 9.54 6.58
N GLU A 29 7.64 9.76 6.04
CA GLU A 29 8.65 10.57 6.72
C GLU A 29 8.15 12.01 6.94
N ARG A 30 7.41 12.58 5.98
CA ARG A 30 6.80 13.91 6.13
C ARG A 30 5.79 13.96 7.28
N ILE A 31 4.94 12.95 7.45
CA ILE A 31 4.03 12.85 8.60
C ILE A 31 4.84 12.77 9.90
N GLN A 32 5.84 11.90 9.96
CA GLN A 32 6.68 11.73 11.16
C GLN A 32 7.39 13.04 11.54
N ARG A 33 7.94 13.76 10.56
CA ARG A 33 8.57 15.07 10.79
C ARG A 33 7.56 16.10 11.29
N ALA A 34 6.36 16.16 10.71
CA ALA A 34 5.30 17.06 11.16
C ALA A 34 4.89 16.79 12.62
N VAL A 35 4.80 15.51 12.99
CA VAL A 35 4.55 15.08 14.38
C VAL A 35 5.68 15.48 15.32
N ILE A 36 6.95 15.24 14.93
CA ILE A 36 8.13 15.60 15.74
C ILE A 36 8.23 17.12 15.96
N ASN A 37 7.82 17.90 14.96
CA ASN A 37 7.83 19.36 15.03
C ASN A 37 6.60 19.94 15.75
N GLU A 38 5.69 19.10 16.25
CA GLU A 38 4.44 19.51 16.89
C GLU A 38 3.59 20.46 16.02
N ASP A 39 3.53 20.17 14.71
CA ASP A 39 2.78 20.96 13.72
C ASP A 39 1.49 20.24 13.30
N PRO A 40 0.36 20.45 14.01
CA PRO A 40 -0.90 19.77 13.72
C PRO A 40 -1.45 20.10 12.33
N ALA A 41 -1.23 21.32 11.83
CA ALA A 41 -1.70 21.74 10.52
C ALA A 41 -0.96 21.01 9.39
N GLN A 42 0.36 20.84 9.53
CA GLN A 42 1.16 20.04 8.61
C GLN A 42 0.86 18.54 8.71
N VAL A 43 0.53 18.03 9.91
CA VAL A 43 0.08 16.63 10.08
C VAL A 43 -1.18 16.35 9.26
N LEU A 44 -2.16 17.26 9.25
CA LEU A 44 -3.38 17.10 8.45
C LEU A 44 -3.10 17.11 6.94
N ASP A 45 -2.27 18.04 6.48
CA ASP A 45 -1.87 18.14 5.07
C ASP A 45 -1.14 16.88 4.60
N THR A 46 -0.16 16.42 5.37
CA THR A 46 0.66 15.24 5.04
C THR A 46 -0.13 13.93 5.17
N SER A 47 -1.08 13.84 6.11
CA SER A 47 -1.97 12.68 6.27
C SER A 47 -2.87 12.46 5.05
N LYS A 48 -3.49 13.53 4.54
CA LYS A 48 -4.30 13.45 3.31
C LYS A 48 -3.43 13.10 2.11
N ALA A 49 -2.29 13.78 1.95
CA ALA A 49 -1.37 13.53 0.84
C ALA A 49 -0.90 12.07 0.82
N PHE A 50 -0.59 11.49 1.98
CA PHE A 50 -0.21 10.08 2.09
C PHE A 50 -1.32 9.13 1.62
N LEU A 51 -2.57 9.32 2.08
CA LEU A 51 -3.69 8.50 1.61
C LEU A 51 -3.95 8.68 0.10
N GLU A 52 -3.83 9.90 -0.43
CA GLU A 52 -3.92 10.12 -1.88
C GLU A 52 -2.85 9.34 -2.65
N THR A 53 -1.61 9.36 -2.18
CA THR A 53 -0.53 8.56 -2.79
C THR A 53 -0.87 7.07 -2.72
N VAL A 54 -1.28 6.55 -1.56
CA VAL A 54 -1.69 5.15 -1.39
C VAL A 54 -2.79 4.77 -2.39
N PHE A 55 -3.85 5.56 -2.49
CA PHE A 55 -4.97 5.25 -3.37
C PHE A 55 -4.58 5.31 -4.85
N LYS A 56 -3.79 6.31 -5.26
CA LYS A 56 -3.29 6.42 -6.64
C LYS A 56 -2.39 5.26 -7.01
N THR A 57 -1.48 4.86 -6.11
CA THR A 57 -0.61 3.70 -6.30
C THR A 57 -1.44 2.44 -6.52
N ILE A 58 -2.39 2.14 -5.61
CA ILE A 58 -3.27 0.96 -5.72
C ILE A 58 -4.02 0.91 -7.06
N LEU A 59 -4.57 2.04 -7.52
CA LEU A 59 -5.30 2.10 -8.78
C LEU A 59 -4.38 1.86 -9.98
N GLN A 60 -3.20 2.47 -9.98
CA GLN A 60 -2.21 2.29 -11.05
C GLN A 60 -1.62 0.89 -11.08
N ASP A 61 -1.44 0.24 -9.93
CA ASP A 61 -0.90 -1.12 -9.85
C ASP A 61 -1.91 -2.14 -10.38
N ARG A 62 -3.21 -1.87 -10.22
CA ARG A 62 -4.30 -2.77 -10.68
C ARG A 62 -4.62 -2.66 -12.15
N GLU A 63 -4.59 -1.45 -12.71
CA GLU A 63 -4.98 -1.22 -14.10
C GLU A 63 -4.10 -0.15 -14.74
N GLU A 64 -3.46 -0.51 -15.84
CA GLU A 64 -2.58 0.40 -16.55
C GLU A 64 -3.40 1.53 -17.20
N GLY A 65 -3.03 2.78 -16.92
CA GLY A 65 -3.75 3.94 -17.45
C GLY A 65 -5.09 4.23 -16.77
N ALA A 66 -5.36 3.64 -15.60
CA ALA A 66 -6.55 3.94 -14.80
C ALA A 66 -6.78 5.45 -14.68
N GLU A 67 -8.00 5.89 -15.01
CA GLU A 67 -8.37 7.29 -14.87
C GLU A 67 -8.35 7.67 -13.38
N MET A 68 -7.57 8.69 -13.04
CA MET A 68 -7.44 9.15 -11.65
C MET A 68 -8.59 10.10 -11.32
N PRO A 69 -9.46 9.75 -10.36
CA PRO A 69 -10.49 10.67 -9.91
C PRO A 69 -9.90 11.98 -9.36
N SER A 70 -10.63 13.07 -9.56
CA SER A 70 -10.16 14.42 -9.23
C SER A 70 -10.28 14.77 -7.74
N THR A 71 -11.05 14.00 -6.96
CA THR A 71 -11.31 14.29 -5.55
C THR A 71 -10.87 13.15 -4.64
N PHE A 72 -10.48 13.51 -3.42
CA PHE A 72 -10.01 12.57 -2.41
C PHE A 72 -11.01 11.45 -2.09
N THR A 73 -12.29 11.80 -1.93
CA THR A 73 -13.35 10.81 -1.67
C THR A 73 -13.61 9.89 -2.88
N GLN A 74 -13.53 10.42 -4.10
CA GLN A 74 -13.69 9.60 -5.30
C GLN A 74 -12.50 8.65 -5.51
N LEU A 75 -11.28 9.05 -5.14
CA LEU A 75 -10.10 8.18 -5.16
C LEU A 75 -10.33 6.94 -4.29
N PHE A 76 -10.77 7.13 -3.04
CA PHE A 76 -11.09 6.00 -2.17
C PHE A 76 -12.21 5.14 -2.73
N ARG A 77 -13.26 5.75 -3.30
CA ARG A 77 -14.38 5.02 -3.88
C ARG A 77 -13.94 4.14 -5.07
N ALA A 78 -13.03 4.64 -5.89
CA ALA A 78 -12.46 3.86 -6.98
C ALA A 78 -11.66 2.66 -6.43
N VAL A 79 -10.84 2.87 -5.39
CA VAL A 79 -10.10 1.79 -4.71
C VAL A 79 -11.05 0.77 -4.10
N SER A 80 -12.13 1.20 -3.44
CA SER A 80 -13.09 0.27 -2.84
C SER A 80 -13.87 -0.55 -3.85
N ASN A 81 -14.03 -0.03 -5.07
CA ASN A 81 -14.69 -0.75 -6.16
C ASN A 81 -13.74 -1.66 -6.92
N SER A 82 -12.44 -1.36 -6.90
CA SER A 82 -11.45 -2.17 -7.62
C SER A 82 -11.02 -3.41 -6.84
N MET A 83 -11.34 -3.52 -5.53
CA MET A 83 -10.97 -4.67 -4.69
C MET A 83 -12.00 -5.01 -3.62
N PRO A 84 -12.20 -6.30 -3.29
CA PRO A 84 -13.10 -6.69 -2.21
C PRO A 84 -12.51 -6.32 -0.83
N MET A 85 -13.28 -5.59 -0.02
CA MET A 85 -12.89 -5.26 1.36
C MET A 85 -12.96 -6.48 2.30
N SER A 86 -13.86 -7.40 2.03
CA SER A 86 -14.02 -8.69 2.71
C SER A 86 -14.72 -9.68 1.77
N GLN A 87 -14.59 -10.98 2.03
CA GLN A 87 -15.34 -12.01 1.33
C GLN A 87 -16.82 -12.00 1.73
N ASP A 88 -17.10 -11.67 3.00
CA ASP A 88 -18.47 -11.47 3.47
C ASP A 88 -18.97 -10.06 3.11
N ALA A 89 -20.13 -10.00 2.44
CA ALA A 89 -20.70 -8.74 1.95
C ALA A 89 -21.11 -7.77 3.07
N GLY A 90 -21.60 -8.28 4.22
CA GLY A 90 -22.00 -7.45 5.36
C GLY A 90 -20.80 -6.83 6.07
N VAL A 91 -19.72 -7.61 6.22
CA VAL A 91 -18.44 -7.12 6.73
C VAL A 91 -17.83 -6.12 5.75
N ALA A 92 -17.85 -6.40 4.44
CA ALA A 92 -17.33 -5.50 3.42
C ALA A 92 -18.04 -4.14 3.44
N ASP A 93 -19.38 -4.13 3.52
CA ASP A 93 -20.17 -2.90 3.62
C ASP A 93 -19.84 -2.10 4.89
N SER A 94 -19.73 -2.77 6.03
CA SER A 94 -19.38 -2.12 7.30
C SER A 94 -17.99 -1.48 7.28
N LEU A 95 -16.98 -2.22 6.79
CA LEU A 95 -15.61 -1.72 6.64
C LEU A 95 -15.54 -0.58 5.62
N GLY A 96 -16.25 -0.70 4.49
CA GLY A 96 -16.33 0.33 3.46
C GLY A 96 -16.92 1.63 3.98
N LYS A 97 -17.96 1.57 4.82
CA LYS A 97 -18.55 2.75 5.49
C LYS A 97 -17.57 3.39 6.48
N MET A 98 -16.92 2.60 7.32
CA MET A 98 -15.92 3.11 8.27
C MET A 98 -14.76 3.82 7.55
N ALA A 99 -14.21 3.18 6.52
CA ALA A 99 -13.13 3.74 5.73
C ALA A 99 -13.56 5.01 4.97
N SER A 100 -14.77 5.02 4.40
CA SER A 100 -15.34 6.21 3.74
C SER A 100 -15.48 7.39 4.72
N SER A 101 -15.92 7.14 5.96
CA SER A 101 -16.01 8.16 7.00
C SER A 101 -14.64 8.72 7.37
N ILE A 102 -13.62 7.87 7.50
CA ILE A 102 -12.24 8.31 7.76
C ILE A 102 -11.77 9.24 6.63
N VAL A 103 -11.89 8.81 5.37
CA VAL A 103 -11.47 9.61 4.21
C VAL A 103 -12.20 10.94 4.15
N HIS A 104 -13.51 10.94 4.37
CA HIS A 104 -14.30 12.16 4.38
C HIS A 104 -13.81 13.13 5.46
N HIS A 105 -13.72 12.69 6.72
CA HIS A 105 -13.37 13.57 7.83
C HIS A 105 -11.91 14.00 7.83
N VAL A 106 -10.97 13.18 7.36
CA VAL A 106 -9.58 13.61 7.12
C VAL A 106 -9.54 14.71 6.06
N GLY A 107 -10.33 14.58 5.00
CA GLY A 107 -10.46 15.60 3.96
C GLY A 107 -11.00 16.93 4.51
N GLU A 108 -12.08 16.88 5.30
CA GLU A 108 -12.69 18.05 5.93
C GLU A 108 -11.74 18.73 6.92
N LEU A 109 -11.10 17.97 7.82
CA LEU A 109 -10.12 18.50 8.78
C LEU A 109 -8.97 19.20 8.07
N ARG A 110 -8.40 18.57 7.03
CA ARG A 110 -7.35 19.19 6.24
C ARG A 110 -7.83 20.47 5.56
N ASN A 111 -9.03 20.45 4.98
CA ASN A 111 -9.54 21.60 4.24
C ASN A 111 -9.86 22.79 5.15
N ALA A 112 -10.18 22.55 6.42
CA ALA A 112 -10.50 23.58 7.40
C ALA A 112 -9.30 24.05 8.24
N TYR A 113 -8.32 23.19 8.49
CA TYR A 113 -7.26 23.43 9.49
C TYR A 113 -5.85 23.05 9.03
N GLY A 114 -5.68 22.60 7.78
CA GLY A 114 -4.37 22.32 7.20
C GLY A 114 -3.53 23.59 7.03
N ALA A 115 -2.20 23.45 6.95
CA ALA A 115 -1.28 24.58 6.78
C ALA A 115 -1.53 25.35 5.46
N THR A 116 -2.14 24.66 4.49
CA THR A 116 -2.56 25.19 3.19
C THR A 116 -4.09 25.25 3.04
N SER A 117 -4.83 25.32 4.16
CA SER A 117 -6.27 25.57 4.20
C SER A 117 -6.61 26.85 3.41
N HIS A 118 -7.53 26.73 2.47
CA HIS A 118 -7.94 27.87 1.65
C HIS A 118 -9.08 28.62 2.33
N GLY A 119 -8.89 29.93 2.57
CA GLY A 119 -9.96 30.83 3.04
C GLY A 119 -9.66 31.50 4.37
N ASP A 120 -8.57 31.12 5.01
CA ASP A 120 -8.13 31.68 6.28
C ASP A 120 -7.33 32.98 6.07
N ASP A 121 -7.62 33.99 6.90
CA ASP A 121 -6.85 35.23 6.90
C ASP A 121 -5.48 35.03 7.57
N GLY A 122 -4.58 36.01 7.45
CA GLY A 122 -3.22 35.92 8.00
C GLY A 122 -3.13 35.83 9.53
N TYR A 123 -4.27 35.80 10.24
CA TYR A 123 -4.36 35.65 11.70
C TYR A 123 -4.98 34.32 12.12
N HIS A 124 -5.34 33.44 11.18
CA HIS A 124 -5.87 32.13 11.52
C HIS A 124 -4.83 31.30 12.28
N ALA A 125 -5.23 30.83 13.46
CA ALA A 125 -4.49 29.85 14.22
C ALA A 125 -5.22 28.51 14.13
N CYS A 126 -4.49 27.45 13.78
CA CYS A 126 -5.04 26.10 13.78
C CYS A 126 -5.53 25.74 15.19
N PRO A 127 -6.84 25.47 15.39
CA PRO A 127 -7.38 25.15 16.71
C PRO A 127 -7.17 23.68 17.09
N VAL A 128 -6.64 22.86 16.18
CA VAL A 128 -6.43 21.43 16.39
C VAL A 128 -5.25 21.22 17.33
N GLU A 129 -5.49 20.53 18.43
CA GLU A 129 -4.43 20.17 19.35
C GLU A 129 -3.60 19.00 18.78
N MET A 130 -2.34 18.91 19.21
CA MET A 130 -1.45 17.86 18.72
C MET A 130 -1.98 16.44 19.07
N ASN A 131 -2.67 16.28 20.20
CA ASN A 131 -3.32 15.03 20.57
C ASN A 131 -4.41 14.60 19.57
N ASP A 132 -5.19 15.57 19.05
CA ASP A 132 -6.21 15.31 18.03
C ASP A 132 -5.56 14.94 16.69
N ALA A 133 -4.48 15.65 16.33
CA ALA A 133 -3.70 15.33 15.14
C ALA A 133 -3.08 13.92 15.21
N HIS A 134 -2.62 13.48 16.38
CA HIS A 134 -2.18 12.10 16.59
C HIS A 134 -3.28 11.08 16.34
N MET A 135 -4.51 11.34 16.77
CA MET A 135 -5.66 10.46 16.50
C MET A 135 -5.91 10.33 14.99
N VAL A 136 -5.80 11.43 14.24
CA VAL A 136 -5.90 11.42 12.77
C VAL A 136 -4.83 10.53 12.16
N VAL A 137 -3.58 10.64 12.61
CA VAL A 137 -2.47 9.81 12.11
C VAL A 137 -2.73 8.32 12.34
N GLN A 138 -3.31 7.93 13.48
CA GLN A 138 -3.63 6.52 13.75
C GLN A 138 -4.71 5.98 12.80
N PHE A 139 -5.74 6.77 12.50
CA PHE A 139 -6.76 6.37 11.51
C PHE A 139 -6.17 6.26 10.11
N VAL A 140 -5.31 7.20 9.74
CA VAL A 140 -4.63 7.22 8.45
C VAL A 140 -3.70 6.02 8.29
N ASP A 141 -2.91 5.70 9.31
CA ASP A 141 -2.03 4.53 9.30
C ASP A 141 -2.81 3.22 9.19
N GLY A 142 -3.83 3.05 10.04
CA GLY A 142 -4.66 1.86 10.06
C GLY A 142 -5.36 1.64 8.71
N LEU A 143 -5.92 2.72 8.13
CA LEU A 143 -6.56 2.65 6.82
C LEU A 143 -5.56 2.33 5.72
N ALA A 144 -4.42 3.05 5.66
CA ALA A 144 -3.39 2.84 4.64
C ALA A 144 -2.83 1.40 4.70
N GLY A 145 -2.48 0.92 5.90
CA GLY A 145 -2.01 -0.43 6.10
C GLY A 145 -3.05 -1.48 5.68
N PHE A 146 -4.31 -1.27 6.06
CA PHE A 146 -5.40 -2.18 5.68
C PHE A 146 -5.59 -2.25 4.16
N VAL A 147 -5.71 -1.12 3.46
CA VAL A 147 -5.95 -1.12 2.01
C VAL A 147 -4.77 -1.65 1.23
N LEU A 148 -3.53 -1.40 1.67
CA LEU A 148 -2.33 -1.94 1.03
C LEU A 148 -2.25 -3.46 1.18
N LYS A 149 -2.49 -3.99 2.39
CA LYS A 149 -2.54 -5.45 2.62
C LYS A 149 -3.65 -6.10 1.78
N LYS A 150 -4.84 -5.48 1.73
CA LYS A 150 -5.96 -5.97 0.89
C LYS A 150 -5.62 -5.94 -0.59
N HIS A 151 -4.97 -4.87 -1.06
CA HIS A 151 -4.54 -4.74 -2.43
C HIS A 151 -3.60 -5.89 -2.81
N ARG A 152 -2.56 -6.14 -2.02
CA ARG A 152 -1.57 -7.22 -2.24
C ARG A 152 -2.23 -8.60 -2.27
N ASN A 153 -3.09 -8.89 -1.29
CA ASN A 153 -3.73 -10.20 -1.17
C ASN A 153 -4.82 -10.48 -2.23
N SER A 154 -5.32 -9.46 -2.92
CA SER A 154 -6.40 -9.60 -3.90
C SER A 154 -6.02 -9.07 -5.28
N ALA A 155 -4.73 -8.85 -5.53
CA ALA A 155 -4.24 -8.48 -6.85
C ALA A 155 -4.37 -9.68 -7.79
N ASN A 156 -5.07 -9.48 -8.92
CA ASN A 156 -5.11 -10.46 -10.01
C ASN A 156 -3.89 -10.22 -10.93
N PRO A 157 -2.92 -11.16 -11.00
CA PRO A 157 -1.72 -11.02 -11.83
C PRO A 157 -2.02 -10.94 -13.33
N GLU A 158 -3.19 -11.42 -13.78
CA GLU A 158 -3.61 -11.37 -15.20
C GLU A 158 -3.78 -9.93 -15.69
N ILE A 159 -4.33 -9.07 -14.82
CA ILE A 159 -4.75 -7.70 -15.17
C ILE A 159 -3.82 -6.66 -14.55
N ALA A 160 -3.12 -7.01 -13.46
CA ALA A 160 -2.27 -6.10 -12.72
C ALA A 160 -1.18 -5.48 -13.62
N ALA A 161 -1.13 -4.15 -13.65
CA ALA A 161 -0.13 -3.39 -14.39
C ALA A 161 1.27 -3.57 -13.79
N ARG A 162 1.36 -3.70 -12.45
CA ARG A 162 2.61 -3.98 -11.73
C ARG A 162 2.48 -5.25 -10.92
N ILE A 163 3.52 -6.07 -10.97
CA ILE A 163 3.68 -7.27 -10.13
C ILE A 163 4.91 -7.04 -9.27
N HIS A 164 4.80 -7.31 -7.97
CA HIS A 164 5.92 -7.24 -7.05
C HIS A 164 6.39 -8.65 -6.72
N TYR A 165 7.68 -8.92 -6.93
CA TYR A 165 8.29 -10.23 -6.68
C TYR A 165 7.99 -10.76 -5.26
N ASN A 166 8.11 -9.88 -4.26
CA ASN A 166 7.92 -10.24 -2.85
C ASN A 166 6.46 -10.53 -2.46
N ASP A 167 5.48 -10.29 -3.35
CA ASP A 167 4.06 -10.57 -3.08
C ASP A 167 3.68 -12.03 -3.37
N HIS A 168 4.59 -12.80 -3.96
CA HIS A 168 4.34 -14.16 -4.44
C HIS A 168 5.42 -15.13 -3.92
N SER A 169 5.69 -15.10 -2.61
CA SER A 169 6.67 -15.98 -1.96
C SER A 169 6.43 -17.46 -2.27
N ASP A 170 5.18 -17.90 -2.20
CA ASP A 170 4.82 -19.32 -2.32
C ASP A 170 5.11 -19.82 -3.74
N PHE A 171 4.77 -19.02 -4.75
CA PHE A 171 5.12 -19.28 -6.14
C PHE A 171 6.64 -19.23 -6.38
N ASN A 172 7.33 -18.25 -5.80
CA ASN A 172 8.78 -18.12 -5.95
C ASN A 172 9.49 -19.35 -5.38
N GLU A 173 9.10 -19.79 -4.18
CA GLU A 173 9.62 -21.00 -3.54
C GLU A 173 9.34 -22.25 -4.39
N TYR A 174 8.09 -22.44 -4.85
CA TYR A 174 7.75 -23.52 -5.78
C TYR A 174 8.63 -23.52 -7.02
N TRP A 175 8.81 -22.36 -7.66
CA TRP A 175 9.60 -22.23 -8.88
C TRP A 175 11.09 -22.51 -8.63
N ASP A 176 11.63 -22.03 -7.51
CA ASP A 176 13.02 -22.23 -7.12
C ASP A 176 13.33 -23.67 -6.71
N GLU A 177 12.33 -24.45 -6.27
CA GLU A 177 12.47 -25.89 -6.06
C GLU A 177 12.49 -26.68 -7.38
N GLN A 178 11.75 -26.24 -8.39
CA GLN A 178 11.69 -26.92 -9.69
C GLN A 178 12.88 -26.58 -10.61
N TYR A 179 13.47 -25.40 -10.46
CA TYR A 179 14.51 -24.90 -11.35
C TYR A 179 15.75 -24.42 -10.57
N GLU A 180 16.92 -24.88 -11.00
CA GLU A 180 18.19 -24.41 -10.43
C GLU A 180 18.41 -22.91 -10.74
N GLY A 181 18.75 -22.14 -9.72
CA GLY A 181 19.17 -20.75 -9.86
C GLY A 181 20.52 -20.60 -10.56
N TYR A 182 20.93 -19.36 -10.80
CA TYR A 182 22.23 -19.06 -11.40
C TYR A 182 23.29 -18.83 -10.33
N GLU A 183 24.30 -19.69 -10.29
CA GLU A 183 25.48 -19.48 -9.45
C GLU A 183 26.46 -18.52 -10.14
N LEU A 184 26.77 -17.38 -9.51
CA LEU A 184 27.80 -16.48 -10.01
C LEU A 184 29.20 -17.05 -9.68
N PRO A 185 30.05 -17.36 -10.69
CA PRO A 185 31.39 -17.88 -10.45
C PRO A 185 32.38 -16.74 -10.12
N PHE A 186 32.07 -15.92 -9.12
CA PHE A 186 32.87 -14.75 -8.75
C PHE A 186 33.78 -14.99 -7.53
N SER A 187 33.42 -15.94 -6.66
CA SER A 187 34.21 -16.29 -5.47
C SER A 187 34.19 -17.79 -5.26
N SER A 188 35.37 -18.38 -5.02
CA SER A 188 35.54 -19.81 -4.70
C SER A 188 34.96 -20.19 -3.32
N THR A 189 34.53 -19.21 -2.52
CA THR A 189 34.24 -19.39 -1.10
C THR A 189 32.81 -19.00 -0.70
N ASP A 190 32.17 -18.11 -1.46
CA ASP A 190 30.79 -17.69 -1.22
C ASP A 190 30.00 -17.83 -2.53
N LYS A 191 29.08 -18.80 -2.54
CA LYS A 191 28.14 -18.98 -3.65
C LYS A 191 27.04 -17.94 -3.52
N SER A 192 27.15 -16.84 -4.26
CA SER A 192 25.98 -15.99 -4.52
C SER A 192 25.14 -16.67 -5.59
N VAL A 193 24.07 -17.33 -5.16
CA VAL A 193 23.07 -17.95 -6.04
C VAL A 193 21.94 -16.95 -6.22
N ILE A 194 21.63 -16.61 -7.47
CA ILE A 194 20.42 -15.86 -7.79
C ILE A 194 19.33 -16.91 -8.03
N PRO A 195 18.21 -16.90 -7.27
CA PRO A 195 17.11 -17.84 -7.46
C PRO A 195 16.55 -17.80 -8.89
N ALA A 196 16.00 -18.91 -9.35
CA ALA A 196 15.44 -19.04 -10.69
C ALA A 196 14.21 -18.14 -10.89
N SER A 197 13.39 -18.00 -9.85
CA SER A 197 12.22 -17.13 -9.80
C SER A 197 12.61 -15.65 -9.93
N GLU A 198 13.66 -15.23 -9.23
CA GLU A 198 14.21 -13.86 -9.30
C GLU A 198 14.80 -13.57 -10.68
N LEU A 199 15.49 -14.54 -11.30
CA LEU A 199 15.99 -14.42 -12.66
C LEU A 199 14.85 -14.26 -13.66
N LEU A 200 13.81 -15.10 -13.56
CA LEU A 200 12.64 -15.02 -14.43
C LEU A 200 11.95 -13.66 -14.28
N PHE A 201 11.70 -13.22 -13.06
CA PHE A 201 11.09 -11.92 -12.78
C PHE A 201 11.87 -10.74 -13.38
N LYS A 202 13.21 -10.77 -13.28
CA LYS A 202 14.08 -9.70 -13.78
C LYS A 202 14.31 -9.73 -15.29
N THR A 203 14.29 -10.90 -15.92
CA THR A 203 14.62 -11.07 -17.35
C THR A 203 13.39 -11.12 -18.24
N ASP A 204 12.31 -11.77 -17.79
CA ASP A 204 11.06 -11.91 -18.53
C ASP A 204 9.85 -11.86 -17.58
N LEU A 205 9.38 -10.64 -17.32
CA LEU A 205 8.20 -10.41 -16.48
C LEU A 205 6.93 -11.04 -17.06
N ASN A 206 6.81 -11.15 -18.39
CA ASN A 206 5.65 -11.79 -19.00
C ASN A 206 5.68 -13.30 -18.77
N GLY A 207 6.86 -13.93 -18.92
CA GLY A 207 7.07 -15.34 -18.56
C GLY A 207 6.79 -15.61 -17.09
N TYR A 208 7.24 -14.72 -16.18
CA TYR A 208 6.90 -14.80 -14.76
C TYR A 208 5.39 -14.75 -14.52
N ARG A 209 4.68 -13.82 -15.19
CA ARG A 209 3.23 -13.70 -15.09
C ARG A 209 2.52 -14.96 -15.57
N GLU A 210 2.87 -15.48 -16.75
CA GLU A 210 2.24 -16.71 -17.28
C GLU A 210 2.45 -17.91 -16.34
N ALA A 211 3.65 -18.08 -15.80
CA ALA A 211 3.97 -19.15 -14.85
C ALA A 211 3.18 -19.01 -13.53
N LEU A 212 3.09 -17.78 -13.00
CA LEU A 212 2.31 -17.50 -11.78
C LEU A 212 0.82 -17.81 -11.98
N LEU A 213 0.26 -17.55 -13.16
CA LEU A 213 -1.13 -17.87 -13.48
C LEU A 213 -1.38 -19.37 -13.55
N GLN A 214 -0.46 -20.12 -14.15
CA GLN A 214 -0.54 -21.58 -14.19
C GLN A 214 -0.48 -22.17 -12.78
N PHE A 215 0.40 -21.66 -11.92
CA PHE A 215 0.50 -22.10 -10.53
C PHE A 215 -0.80 -21.88 -9.75
N ARG A 216 -1.42 -20.69 -9.88
CA ARG A 216 -2.71 -20.42 -9.22
C ARG A 216 -3.84 -21.30 -9.74
N ALA A 217 -3.88 -21.56 -11.05
CA ALA A 217 -4.88 -22.45 -11.63
C ALA A 217 -4.75 -23.89 -11.11
N SER A 218 -3.52 -24.39 -10.91
CA SER A 218 -3.32 -25.72 -10.31
C SER A 218 -3.75 -25.79 -8.84
N GLU A 219 -3.56 -24.73 -8.06
CA GLU A 219 -4.02 -24.70 -6.66
C GLU A 219 -5.55 -24.68 -6.54
N GLU A 220 -6.24 -24.04 -7.50
CA GLU A 220 -7.71 -24.04 -7.56
C GLU A 220 -8.25 -25.42 -7.96
N GLU A 221 -7.62 -26.12 -8.92
CA GLU A 221 -8.01 -27.48 -9.33
C GLU A 221 -7.78 -28.52 -8.21
N ASP A 222 -6.65 -28.46 -7.50
CA ASP A 222 -6.36 -29.39 -6.39
C ASP A 222 -7.28 -29.15 -5.17
N GLY A 223 -7.81 -27.94 -4.99
CA GLY A 223 -8.74 -27.60 -3.91
C GLY A 223 -10.19 -28.04 -4.16
N GLU A 224 -10.61 -28.20 -5.42
CA GLU A 224 -11.96 -28.69 -5.76
C GLU A 224 -12.10 -30.22 -5.62
N ASP A 225 -10.98 -30.97 -5.61
CA ASP A 225 -10.98 -32.42 -5.44
C ASP A 225 -11.01 -32.86 -3.94
N GLU A 226 -10.88 -31.91 -2.99
CA GLU A 226 -10.94 -32.17 -1.53
C GLU A 226 -12.29 -31.81 -0.85
N GLU A 227 -13.31 -31.34 -1.57
CA GLU A 227 -14.68 -31.07 -1.04
C GLU A 227 -15.73 -32.18 -1.28
#